data_AF-A0A0W0YHY1-F1
#
_entry.id   AF-A0A0W0YHY1-F1
#
_cell.length_a   1.000
_cell.length_b   1.000
_cell.length_c   1.000
_cell.angle_alpha   90.00
_cell.angle_beta   90.00
_cell.angle_gamma   90.00
#
_symmetry.space_group_name_H-M   'P 1'
#
loop_
_entity.id
_entity.type
_entity.pdbx_description
1 polymer ?
#
loop_
_entity_poly.entity_id
_entity_poly.type
_entity_poly.pdbx_seq_one_letter_code
_entity_poly.pdbx_strand_id
1 'polypeptide(L)'
;MFQKIMEIKNFREALKDIHFNTWLVLDLDNTVMTPRIAFGGDAWFEGLFSHVSQKKIEKAIAQPSLMSVYNSAQHFVRTSAVEPKIVNIIRALQDIGIPVIGLTARGYSIRHQTLRQLADMGVDFSRNSIVPDDDFSCEGGVIFCAGGDKGENLNSFLSRLGRTPRHIVMLDDKKKHLERVMIVLKPLGIHFSGFRYGYLDEEVQQFSMETANIQLAHLWKWLSATVQEDVKKLKLISEELMDTLSPLVYSESFFHPEHPLHPVSSQAHVDEPPQEKHSKLLKRSLSASSFFSKGNQSELLSTQGMKIERDESIDKNLNLFT
;
A
#
# COMPACT_ATOMS: atom_id res chain seq x y z
N MET A 1 -3.00 18.67 -21.73
CA MET A 1 -3.06 17.70 -20.62
C MET A 1 -2.74 16.33 -21.17
N PHE A 2 -1.82 15.60 -20.53
CA PHE A 2 -1.46 14.24 -20.93
C PHE A 2 -2.07 13.22 -19.96
N GLN A 3 -2.70 12.18 -20.51
CA GLN A 3 -3.40 11.12 -19.81
C GLN A 3 -3.16 9.83 -20.60
N LYS A 4 -2.53 8.82 -20.00
CA LYS A 4 -2.34 7.50 -20.63
C LYS A 4 -2.43 6.35 -19.64
N ILE A 5 -2.77 5.17 -20.14
CA ILE A 5 -2.62 3.89 -19.45
C ILE A 5 -1.88 2.95 -20.40
N MET A 6 -0.82 2.28 -19.93
CA MET A 6 0.00 1.34 -20.71
C MET A 6 0.16 0.02 -19.95
N GLU A 7 0.31 -1.09 -20.67
CA GLU A 7 0.73 -2.37 -20.08
C GLU A 7 2.27 -2.38 -19.93
N ILE A 8 2.77 -2.88 -18.81
CA ILE A 8 4.21 -3.17 -18.59
C ILE A 8 4.40 -4.50 -17.87
N LYS A 9 5.55 -5.15 -18.12
CA LYS A 9 5.92 -6.39 -17.44
C LYS A 9 7.07 -6.22 -16.44
N ASN A 10 7.68 -5.03 -16.34
CA ASN A 10 8.73 -4.72 -15.38
C ASN A 10 8.56 -3.27 -14.86
N PHE A 11 8.70 -3.03 -13.57
CA PHE A 11 8.63 -1.72 -12.90
C PHE A 11 9.58 -0.70 -13.54
N ARG A 12 10.78 -1.14 -13.93
CA ARG A 12 11.81 -0.32 -14.63
C ARG A 12 11.30 0.37 -15.90
N GLU A 13 10.22 -0.12 -16.50
CA GLU A 13 9.64 0.47 -17.70
C GLU A 13 8.89 1.78 -17.40
N ALA A 14 8.30 1.90 -16.20
CA ALA A 14 7.61 3.11 -15.75
C ALA A 14 8.54 4.28 -15.42
N LEU A 15 9.81 3.99 -15.09
CA LEU A 15 10.83 5.01 -14.78
C LEU A 15 11.03 6.04 -15.90
N LYS A 16 10.67 5.71 -17.14
CA LYS A 16 10.73 6.61 -18.30
C LYS A 16 9.84 7.85 -18.17
N ASP A 17 8.76 7.76 -17.40
CA ASP A 17 7.80 8.85 -17.17
C ASP A 17 7.99 9.55 -15.80
N ILE A 18 8.92 9.08 -14.95
CA ILE A 18 9.20 9.67 -13.64
C ILE A 18 10.24 10.79 -13.78
N HIS A 19 9.87 12.01 -13.37
CA HIS A 19 10.73 13.19 -13.35
C HIS A 19 10.54 13.96 -12.04
N PHE A 20 11.37 14.97 -11.77
CA PHE A 20 11.44 15.74 -10.51
C PHE A 20 10.14 16.38 -9.96
N ASN A 21 9.04 16.33 -10.72
CA ASN A 21 7.72 16.90 -10.41
C ASN A 21 6.60 15.84 -10.47
N THR A 22 6.98 14.56 -10.59
CA THR A 22 6.10 13.40 -10.50
C THR A 22 5.89 13.03 -9.02
N TRP A 23 4.67 12.67 -8.63
CA TRP A 23 4.45 11.80 -7.47
C TRP A 23 4.22 10.38 -7.97
N LEU A 24 4.84 9.40 -7.32
CA LEU A 24 4.68 7.99 -7.65
C LEU A 24 3.66 7.36 -6.69
N VAL A 25 2.59 6.81 -7.25
CA VAL A 25 1.57 6.07 -6.52
C VAL A 25 1.70 4.59 -6.86
N LEU A 26 1.78 3.73 -5.85
CA LEU A 26 1.91 2.29 -6.04
C LEU A 26 0.77 1.57 -5.34
N ASP A 27 0.10 0.66 -6.03
CA ASP A 27 -0.62 -0.40 -5.32
C ASP A 27 0.36 -1.30 -4.55
N LEU A 28 -0.15 -2.03 -3.56
CA LEU A 28 0.64 -2.93 -2.74
C LEU A 28 0.53 -4.37 -3.21
N ASP A 29 -0.67 -4.95 -3.18
CA ASP A 29 -0.89 -6.34 -3.58
C ASP A 29 -0.64 -6.54 -5.08
N ASN A 30 0.01 -7.66 -5.42
CA ASN A 30 0.51 -8.03 -6.75
C ASN A 30 1.43 -7.00 -7.45
N THR A 31 1.70 -5.84 -6.82
CA THR A 31 2.41 -4.70 -7.42
C THR A 31 3.72 -4.39 -6.70
N VAL A 32 3.68 -4.21 -5.37
CA VAL A 32 4.88 -4.03 -4.53
C VAL A 32 5.18 -5.29 -3.73
N MET A 33 4.15 -5.99 -3.25
CA MET A 33 4.25 -7.27 -2.54
C MET A 33 3.34 -8.35 -3.09
N THR A 34 3.81 -9.59 -2.97
CA THR A 34 3.05 -10.84 -3.15
C THR A 34 3.20 -11.68 -1.87
N PRO A 35 2.21 -12.47 -1.43
CA PRO A 35 2.43 -13.46 -0.37
C PRO A 35 3.45 -14.52 -0.84
N ARG A 36 4.19 -15.12 0.10
CA ARG A 36 5.14 -16.21 -0.23
C ARG A 36 4.46 -17.56 -0.51
N ILE A 37 3.13 -17.60 -0.40
CA ILE A 37 2.27 -18.80 -0.39
C ILE A 37 0.92 -18.43 -1.01
N ALA A 38 0.13 -19.40 -1.48
CA ALA A 38 -1.17 -19.14 -2.12
C ALA A 38 -2.18 -18.48 -1.15
N PHE A 39 -2.11 -18.80 0.13
CA PHE A 39 -2.95 -18.24 1.18
C PHE A 39 -2.67 -16.75 1.46
N GLY A 40 -3.74 -15.96 1.64
CA GLY A 40 -3.68 -14.58 2.14
C GLY A 40 -3.47 -13.49 1.10
N GLY A 41 -3.16 -13.83 -0.14
CA GLY A 41 -3.04 -12.88 -1.25
C GLY A 41 -4.39 -12.34 -1.75
N ASP A 42 -4.30 -11.36 -2.64
CA ASP A 42 -5.45 -10.81 -3.37
C ASP A 42 -6.18 -11.87 -4.22
N ALA A 43 -5.46 -12.76 -4.92
CA ALA A 43 -6.06 -13.85 -5.69
C ALA A 43 -6.89 -14.81 -4.82
N TRP A 44 -6.45 -15.07 -3.58
CA TRP A 44 -7.24 -15.83 -2.60
C TRP A 44 -8.47 -15.02 -2.12
N PHE A 45 -8.34 -13.71 -1.94
CA PHE A 45 -9.46 -12.85 -1.56
C PHE A 45 -10.56 -12.79 -2.64
N GLU A 46 -10.22 -12.59 -3.92
CA GLU A 46 -11.19 -12.68 -5.03
C GLU A 46 -11.71 -14.13 -5.20
N GLY A 47 -10.88 -15.14 -4.93
CA GLY A 47 -11.26 -16.56 -4.85
C GLY A 47 -12.31 -16.87 -3.78
N LEU A 48 -12.22 -16.25 -2.60
CA LEU A 48 -13.18 -16.41 -1.51
C LEU A 48 -14.60 -15.93 -1.91
N PHE A 49 -14.72 -14.76 -2.57
CA PHE A 49 -16.01 -14.29 -3.10
C PHE A 49 -16.56 -15.22 -4.18
N SER A 50 -15.69 -15.73 -5.05
CA SER A 50 -16.05 -16.68 -6.10
C SER A 50 -16.59 -18.00 -5.53
N HIS A 51 -15.93 -18.54 -4.51
CA HIS A 51 -16.38 -19.72 -3.76
C HIS A 51 -17.73 -19.49 -3.07
N VAL A 52 -17.91 -18.36 -2.37
CA VAL A 52 -19.19 -17.99 -1.74
C VAL A 52 -20.34 -17.96 -2.75
N SER A 53 -20.11 -17.39 -3.93
CA SER A 53 -21.08 -17.35 -5.03
C SER A 53 -21.40 -18.76 -5.55
N GLN A 54 -20.38 -19.57 -5.83
CA GLN A 54 -20.54 -20.96 -6.31
C GLN A 54 -21.28 -21.85 -5.30
N LYS A 55 -21.00 -21.70 -4.00
CA LYS A 55 -21.68 -22.41 -2.91
C LYS A 55 -23.07 -21.85 -2.57
N LYS A 56 -23.52 -20.79 -3.27
CA LYS A 56 -24.79 -20.07 -3.08
C LYS A 56 -25.03 -19.60 -1.63
N ILE A 57 -23.96 -19.17 -0.95
CA ILE A 57 -24.04 -18.61 0.40
C ILE A 57 -24.47 -17.14 0.26
N GLU A 58 -25.45 -16.72 1.05
CA GLU A 58 -26.00 -15.36 0.96
C GLU A 58 -24.93 -14.29 1.27
N LYS A 59 -24.77 -13.30 0.38
CA LYS A 59 -23.71 -12.28 0.50
C LYS A 59 -23.75 -11.51 1.82
N ALA A 60 -24.94 -11.20 2.33
CA ALA A 60 -25.11 -10.48 3.60
C ALA A 60 -24.56 -11.26 4.81
N ILE A 61 -24.68 -12.60 4.79
CA ILE A 61 -24.16 -13.50 5.82
C ILE A 61 -22.67 -13.78 5.58
N ALA A 62 -22.27 -13.96 4.32
CA ALA A 62 -20.89 -14.29 3.96
C ALA A 62 -19.93 -13.11 4.17
N GLN A 63 -20.30 -11.87 3.83
CA GLN A 63 -19.36 -10.74 3.80
C GLN A 63 -18.70 -10.43 5.16
N PRO A 64 -19.39 -10.45 6.32
CA PRO A 64 -18.75 -10.35 7.63
C PRO A 64 -17.76 -11.49 7.89
N SER A 65 -18.15 -12.75 7.63
CA SER A 65 -17.30 -13.92 7.79
C SER A 65 -16.08 -13.89 6.87
N LEU A 66 -16.22 -13.39 5.63
CA LEU A 66 -15.14 -13.21 4.67
C LEU A 66 -14.08 -12.25 5.20
N MET A 67 -14.49 -11.08 5.70
CA MET A 67 -13.58 -10.09 6.27
C MET A 67 -12.95 -10.59 7.58
N SER A 68 -13.71 -11.32 8.40
CA SER A 68 -13.22 -11.99 9.63
C SER A 68 -12.06 -12.96 9.32
N VAL A 69 -12.26 -13.87 8.36
CA VAL A 69 -11.24 -14.85 7.94
C VAL A 69 -10.06 -14.19 7.24
N TYR A 70 -10.30 -13.27 6.30
CA TYR A 70 -9.22 -12.60 5.56
C TYR A 70 -8.37 -11.68 6.46
N ASN A 71 -8.98 -10.91 7.36
CA ASN A 71 -8.22 -10.06 8.28
C ASN A 71 -7.37 -10.91 9.24
N SER A 72 -7.94 -12.02 9.75
CA SER A 72 -7.22 -12.96 10.61
C SER A 72 -6.04 -13.62 9.90
N ALA A 73 -6.18 -13.95 8.61
CA ALA A 73 -5.09 -14.48 7.79
C ALA A 73 -3.85 -13.57 7.78
N GLN A 74 -4.03 -12.25 7.69
CA GLN A 74 -2.90 -11.30 7.60
C GLN A 74 -1.98 -11.30 8.83
N HIS A 75 -2.42 -11.82 9.98
CA HIS A 75 -1.54 -12.03 11.13
C HIS A 75 -0.42 -13.04 10.81
N PHE A 76 -0.70 -14.07 10.02
CA PHE A 76 0.21 -15.17 9.68
C PHE A 76 0.93 -14.97 8.35
N VAL A 77 0.31 -14.27 7.40
CA VAL A 77 0.81 -14.10 6.03
C VAL A 77 2.12 -13.31 6.00
N ARG A 78 3.16 -13.91 5.40
CA ARG A 78 4.44 -13.29 5.07
C ARG A 78 4.54 -13.03 3.58
N THR A 79 5.21 -11.94 3.25
CA THR A 79 5.29 -11.36 1.89
C THR A 79 6.72 -11.38 1.36
N SER A 80 6.82 -11.19 0.04
CA SER A 80 8.05 -10.88 -0.68
C SER A 80 7.78 -9.76 -1.69
N ALA A 81 8.83 -9.02 -2.02
CA ALA A 81 8.79 -8.02 -3.06
C ALA A 81 8.50 -8.67 -4.43
N VAL A 82 7.62 -8.08 -5.23
CA VAL A 82 7.21 -8.66 -6.53
C VAL A 82 8.40 -8.74 -7.51
N GLU A 83 9.17 -7.66 -7.62
CA GLU A 83 10.46 -7.67 -8.34
C GLU A 83 11.63 -7.59 -7.33
N PRO A 84 12.70 -8.38 -7.48
CA PRO A 84 13.89 -8.32 -6.61
C PRO A 84 14.57 -6.95 -6.51
N LYS A 85 14.26 -6.01 -7.42
CA LYS A 85 14.81 -4.65 -7.44
C LYS A 85 13.83 -3.57 -6.97
N ILE A 86 12.54 -3.86 -6.80
CA ILE A 86 11.52 -2.83 -6.54
C ILE A 86 11.79 -2.04 -5.26
N VAL A 87 12.25 -2.71 -4.19
CA VAL A 87 12.61 -2.10 -2.90
C VAL A 87 13.73 -1.07 -3.06
N ASN A 88 14.75 -1.39 -3.85
CA ASN A 88 15.87 -0.50 -4.13
C ASN A 88 15.48 0.64 -5.07
N ILE A 89 14.56 0.40 -6.00
CA ILE A 89 14.04 1.45 -6.89
C ILE A 89 13.16 2.44 -6.12
N ILE A 90 12.24 1.95 -5.26
CA ILE A 90 11.45 2.78 -4.35
C ILE A 90 12.38 3.66 -3.52
N ARG A 91 13.35 3.06 -2.81
CA ARG A 91 14.31 3.80 -1.97
C ARG A 91 15.11 4.84 -2.76
N ALA A 92 15.61 4.49 -3.95
CA ALA A 92 16.36 5.41 -4.80
C ALA A 92 15.51 6.59 -5.29
N LEU A 93 14.24 6.37 -5.62
CA LEU A 93 13.29 7.44 -5.98
C LEU A 93 12.99 8.34 -4.77
N GLN A 94 12.82 7.76 -3.58
CA GLN A 94 12.61 8.52 -2.35
C GLN A 94 13.83 9.39 -2.01
N ASP A 95 15.04 8.84 -2.16
CA ASP A 95 16.32 9.51 -1.86
C ASP A 95 16.63 10.69 -2.79
N ILE A 96 16.13 10.66 -4.04
CA ILE A 96 16.19 11.83 -4.96
C ILE A 96 14.98 12.78 -4.81
N GLY A 97 14.13 12.56 -3.82
CA GLY A 97 13.02 13.45 -3.46
C GLY A 97 11.72 13.27 -4.25
N ILE A 98 11.55 12.19 -5.02
CA ILE A 98 10.25 11.83 -5.63
C ILE A 98 9.35 11.26 -4.53
N PRO A 99 8.19 11.88 -4.20
CA PRO A 99 7.27 11.31 -3.23
C PRO A 99 6.73 9.97 -3.72
N VAL A 100 6.82 8.93 -2.89
CA VAL A 100 6.29 7.60 -3.18
C VAL A 100 5.19 7.28 -2.17
N ILE A 101 4.01 6.91 -2.67
CA ILE A 101 2.78 6.72 -1.89
C ILE A 101 2.26 5.29 -2.12
N GLY A 102 1.91 4.58 -1.04
CA GLY A 102 1.12 3.34 -1.15
C GLY A 102 -0.38 3.66 -1.28
N LEU A 103 -1.11 3.00 -2.17
CA LEU A 103 -2.55 3.18 -2.37
C LEU A 103 -3.25 1.84 -2.59
N THR A 104 -3.67 1.22 -1.48
CA THR A 104 -4.17 -0.17 -1.45
C THR A 104 -5.68 -0.26 -1.32
N ALA A 105 -6.26 -1.32 -1.89
CA ALA A 105 -7.66 -1.69 -1.64
C ALA A 105 -7.89 -2.28 -0.23
N ARG A 106 -6.83 -2.61 0.53
CA ARG A 106 -6.92 -3.16 1.88
C ARG A 106 -7.65 -2.23 2.86
N GLY A 107 -8.28 -2.82 3.88
CA GLY A 107 -8.91 -2.08 4.97
C GLY A 107 -7.91 -1.58 6.00
N TYR A 108 -8.16 -0.38 6.54
CA TYR A 108 -7.38 0.21 7.64
C TYR A 108 -7.35 -0.65 8.93
N SER A 109 -8.29 -1.61 9.06
CA SER A 109 -8.30 -2.63 10.12
C SER A 109 -7.11 -3.60 10.08
N ILE A 110 -6.41 -3.73 8.94
CA ILE A 110 -5.21 -4.57 8.78
C ILE A 110 -3.94 -3.76 8.47
N ARG A 111 -3.93 -2.46 8.83
CA ARG A 111 -2.82 -1.56 8.52
C ARG A 111 -1.50 -1.99 9.17
N HIS A 112 -1.50 -2.37 10.45
CA HIS A 112 -0.27 -2.77 11.14
C HIS A 112 0.32 -4.07 10.57
N GLN A 113 -0.52 -5.02 10.17
CA GLN A 113 -0.13 -6.25 9.46
C GLN A 113 0.44 -5.91 8.08
N THR A 114 -0.15 -4.94 7.37
CA THR A 114 0.31 -4.45 6.06
C THR A 114 1.65 -3.72 6.17
N LEU A 115 1.81 -2.81 7.14
CA LEU A 115 3.08 -2.12 7.40
C LEU A 115 4.19 -3.08 7.86
N ARG A 116 3.85 -4.10 8.68
CA ARG A 116 4.77 -5.21 8.98
C ARG A 116 5.18 -5.96 7.71
N GLN A 117 4.24 -6.30 6.84
CA GLN A 117 4.50 -6.99 5.56
C GLN A 117 5.35 -6.16 4.58
N LEU A 118 5.30 -4.82 4.66
CA LEU A 118 6.22 -3.93 3.93
C LEU A 118 7.62 -3.90 4.57
N ALA A 119 7.68 -3.77 5.90
CA ALA A 119 8.92 -3.75 6.67
C ALA A 119 9.70 -5.08 6.62
N ASP A 120 8.99 -6.23 6.64
CA ASP A 120 9.54 -7.59 6.50
C ASP A 120 10.40 -7.78 5.22
N MET A 121 10.22 -6.91 4.21
CA MET A 121 11.00 -6.87 2.96
C MET A 121 11.75 -5.54 2.73
N GLY A 122 11.81 -4.66 3.74
CA GLY A 122 12.58 -3.41 3.70
C GLY A 122 11.97 -2.27 2.87
N VAL A 123 10.65 -2.30 2.61
CA VAL A 123 9.89 -1.19 2.02
C VAL A 123 9.34 -0.30 3.13
N ASP A 124 9.51 1.01 2.99
CA ASP A 124 9.05 2.03 3.92
C ASP A 124 8.58 3.26 3.12
N PHE A 125 7.27 3.54 3.12
CA PHE A 125 6.71 4.74 2.48
C PHE A 125 6.79 5.98 3.37
N SER A 126 7.01 5.83 4.68
CA SER A 126 7.14 6.96 5.62
C SER A 126 8.40 7.79 5.35
N ARG A 127 9.49 7.15 4.88
CA ARG A 127 10.81 7.72 4.56
C ARG A 127 10.79 9.11 3.92
N ASN A 128 9.88 9.36 2.97
CA ASN A 128 9.67 10.68 2.38
C ASN A 128 8.19 11.03 2.22
N SER A 129 7.34 10.47 3.09
CA SER A 129 5.88 10.57 2.97
C SER A 129 5.42 12.02 2.88
N ILE A 130 4.45 12.21 1.98
CA ILE A 130 3.65 13.43 1.89
C ILE A 130 2.19 13.15 2.27
N VAL A 131 1.89 11.91 2.65
CA VAL A 131 0.65 11.47 3.28
C VAL A 131 0.78 11.69 4.79
N PRO A 132 -0.06 12.54 5.41
CA PRO A 132 -0.12 12.61 6.86
C PRO A 132 -0.85 11.36 7.39
N ASP A 133 -0.35 10.79 8.47
CA ASP A 133 -1.05 9.71 9.16
C ASP A 133 -2.35 10.23 9.82
N ASP A 134 -3.39 9.40 9.84
CA ASP A 134 -4.65 9.66 10.54
C ASP A 134 -5.31 8.36 11.03
N ASP A 135 -6.23 8.48 12.00
CA ASP A 135 -6.82 7.35 12.73
C ASP A 135 -7.79 6.46 11.90
N PHE A 136 -7.95 6.70 10.59
CA PHE A 136 -9.04 6.12 9.80
C PHE A 136 -8.66 5.65 8.38
N SER A 137 -7.67 6.26 7.74
CA SER A 137 -7.44 6.11 6.29
C SER A 137 -5.97 6.07 5.88
N CYS A 138 -5.06 6.69 6.65
CA CYS A 138 -3.65 6.84 6.28
C CYS A 138 -2.72 6.41 7.42
N GLU A 139 -1.76 5.52 7.16
CA GLU A 139 -0.69 5.20 8.13
C GLU A 139 0.60 4.81 7.40
N GLY A 140 1.76 5.33 7.83
CA GLY A 140 3.08 4.94 7.34
C GLY A 140 3.37 5.30 5.88
N GLY A 141 2.70 6.33 5.34
CA GLY A 141 2.77 6.68 3.91
C GLY A 141 1.88 5.85 2.98
N VAL A 142 0.97 5.05 3.54
CA VAL A 142 -0.01 4.24 2.81
C VAL A 142 -1.43 4.78 3.02
N ILE A 143 -2.17 4.94 1.93
CA ILE A 143 -3.60 5.24 1.90
C ILE A 143 -4.38 3.91 1.76
N PHE A 144 -5.32 3.67 2.68
CA PHE A 144 -6.11 2.44 2.79
C PHE A 144 -7.56 2.68 2.33
N CYS A 145 -7.91 2.25 1.12
CA CYS A 145 -9.22 2.53 0.53
C CYS A 145 -10.36 1.62 1.02
N ALA A 146 -10.06 0.55 1.78
CA ALA A 146 -11.06 -0.39 2.33
C ALA A 146 -12.08 -0.94 1.31
N GLY A 147 -11.60 -1.29 0.10
CA GLY A 147 -12.42 -1.75 -1.02
C GLY A 147 -13.13 -0.64 -1.80
N GLY A 148 -13.09 0.61 -1.32
CA GLY A 148 -13.61 1.80 -1.98
C GLY A 148 -12.77 2.25 -3.19
N ASP A 149 -13.19 3.35 -3.80
CA ASP A 149 -12.56 3.83 -5.03
C ASP A 149 -11.18 4.48 -4.78
N LYS A 150 -10.13 3.95 -5.42
CA LYS A 150 -8.76 4.49 -5.30
C LYS A 150 -8.64 5.92 -5.83
N GLY A 151 -9.42 6.30 -6.84
CA GLY A 151 -9.51 7.67 -7.33
C GLY A 151 -10.12 8.60 -6.29
N GLU A 152 -11.29 8.26 -5.74
CA GLU A 152 -11.96 9.10 -4.73
C GLU A 152 -11.13 9.25 -3.45
N ASN A 153 -10.48 8.18 -2.99
CA ASN A 153 -9.58 8.22 -1.83
C ASN A 153 -8.36 9.10 -2.10
N LEU A 154 -7.73 8.97 -3.28
CA LEU A 154 -6.62 9.86 -3.69
C LEU A 154 -7.10 11.32 -3.84
N ASN A 155 -8.33 11.57 -4.29
CA ASN A 155 -8.90 12.91 -4.38
C ASN A 155 -9.11 13.54 -3.00
N SER A 156 -9.64 12.77 -2.05
CA SER A 156 -9.85 13.19 -0.66
C SER A 156 -8.52 13.58 0.00
N PHE A 157 -7.49 12.74 -0.18
CA PHE A 157 -6.12 13.04 0.21
C PHE A 157 -5.56 14.31 -0.46
N LEU A 158 -5.63 14.42 -1.79
CA LEU A 158 -5.15 15.59 -2.54
C LEU A 158 -5.87 16.88 -2.11
N SER A 159 -7.16 16.80 -1.80
CA SER A 159 -7.98 17.94 -1.34
C SER A 159 -7.64 18.39 0.08
N ARG A 160 -7.06 17.49 0.90
CA ARG A 160 -6.52 17.82 2.24
C ARG A 160 -5.13 18.44 2.18
N LEU A 161 -4.43 18.36 1.04
CA LEU A 161 -3.10 18.97 0.87
C LEU A 161 -3.18 20.38 0.29
N GLY A 162 -2.46 21.32 0.90
CA GLY A 162 -2.20 22.66 0.34
C GLY A 162 -1.28 22.68 -0.90
N ARG A 163 -1.07 21.53 -1.56
CA ARG A 163 -0.27 21.39 -2.80
C ARG A 163 -0.69 20.15 -3.58
N THR A 164 -0.62 20.23 -4.91
CA THR A 164 -0.85 19.12 -5.85
C THR A 164 0.36 18.92 -6.76
N PRO A 165 0.58 17.71 -7.33
CA PRO A 165 1.63 17.46 -8.30
C PRO A 165 1.25 17.99 -9.69
N ARG A 166 2.25 18.18 -10.55
CA ARG A 166 1.98 18.40 -12.00
C ARG A 166 1.74 17.07 -12.74
N HIS A 167 2.26 15.96 -12.22
CA HIS A 167 2.17 14.63 -12.82
C HIS A 167 2.07 13.56 -11.73
N ILE A 168 1.19 12.58 -11.93
CA ILE A 168 1.17 11.33 -11.16
C ILE A 168 1.53 10.17 -12.11
N VAL A 169 2.51 9.38 -11.70
CA VAL A 169 2.76 8.04 -12.26
C VAL A 169 2.12 7.04 -11.30
N MET A 170 1.35 6.08 -11.82
CA MET A 170 0.74 5.05 -10.98
C MET A 170 0.95 3.65 -11.56
N LEU A 171 1.37 2.70 -10.72
CA LEU A 171 1.43 1.28 -11.04
C LEU A 171 0.38 0.53 -10.20
N ASP A 172 -0.33 -0.39 -10.85
CA ASP A 172 -1.44 -1.15 -10.26
C ASP A 172 -1.67 -2.43 -11.08
N ASP A 173 -1.99 -3.55 -10.43
CA ASP A 173 -2.22 -4.85 -11.07
C ASP A 173 -3.61 -4.96 -11.74
N LYS A 174 -4.45 -3.92 -11.65
CA LYS A 174 -5.85 -3.95 -12.05
C LYS A 174 -6.21 -2.65 -12.77
N LYS A 175 -6.21 -2.69 -14.11
CA LYS A 175 -6.50 -1.56 -15.03
C LYS A 175 -7.69 -0.68 -14.59
N LYS A 176 -8.75 -1.29 -14.05
CA LYS A 176 -9.91 -0.61 -13.43
C LYS A 176 -9.53 0.52 -12.45
N HIS A 177 -8.50 0.34 -11.63
CA HIS A 177 -8.06 1.31 -10.62
C HIS A 177 -7.29 2.48 -11.24
N LEU A 178 -6.45 2.22 -12.24
CA LEU A 178 -5.78 3.27 -13.03
C LEU A 178 -6.80 4.13 -13.77
N GLU A 179 -7.86 3.53 -14.32
CA GLU A 179 -8.94 4.24 -15.00
C GLU A 179 -9.72 5.15 -14.04
N ARG A 180 -10.04 4.67 -12.84
CA ARG A 180 -10.69 5.46 -11.77
C ARG A 180 -9.85 6.66 -11.35
N VAL A 181 -8.55 6.46 -11.10
CA VAL A 181 -7.61 7.54 -10.76
C VAL A 181 -7.46 8.53 -11.93
N MET A 182 -7.33 8.05 -13.18
CA MET A 182 -7.25 8.91 -14.37
C MET A 182 -8.49 9.81 -14.53
N ILE A 183 -9.69 9.28 -14.30
CA ILE A 183 -10.96 10.04 -14.35
C ILE A 183 -10.94 11.19 -13.34
N VAL A 184 -10.49 10.92 -12.11
CA VAL A 184 -10.41 11.89 -11.00
C VAL A 184 -9.34 12.96 -11.22
N LEU A 185 -8.15 12.60 -11.72
CA LEU A 185 -7.05 13.55 -11.88
C LEU A 185 -7.26 14.52 -13.07
N LYS A 186 -8.05 14.10 -14.07
CA LYS A 186 -8.36 14.89 -15.27
C LYS A 186 -8.98 16.28 -14.98
N PRO A 187 -10.03 16.46 -14.16
CA PRO A 187 -10.54 17.80 -13.82
C PRO A 187 -9.56 18.63 -12.97
N LEU A 188 -8.64 18.00 -12.23
CA LEU A 188 -7.70 18.69 -11.34
C LEU A 188 -6.50 19.35 -12.06
N GLY A 189 -6.40 19.23 -13.38
CA GLY A 189 -5.25 19.73 -14.14
C GLY A 189 -4.03 18.78 -14.15
N ILE A 190 -4.06 17.69 -13.37
CA ILE A 190 -2.93 16.82 -13.09
C ILE A 190 -2.70 15.86 -14.27
N HIS A 191 -1.47 15.78 -14.79
CA HIS A 191 -1.11 14.79 -15.80
C HIS A 191 -1.05 13.38 -15.19
N PHE A 192 -1.34 12.35 -15.99
CA PHE A 192 -1.31 10.96 -15.52
C PHE A 192 -0.60 10.03 -16.51
N SER A 193 0.28 9.18 -15.97
CA SER A 193 0.81 8.01 -16.65
C SER A 193 0.53 6.77 -15.80
N GLY A 194 -0.58 6.10 -16.12
CA GLY A 194 -0.96 4.83 -15.50
C GLY A 194 -0.25 3.65 -16.16
N PHE A 195 0.11 2.67 -15.35
CA PHE A 195 0.83 1.48 -15.73
C PHE A 195 0.13 0.25 -15.18
N ARG A 196 -0.55 -0.49 -16.05
CA ARG A 196 -1.06 -1.82 -15.71
C ARG A 196 0.15 -2.74 -15.64
N TYR A 197 0.43 -3.22 -14.43
CA TYR A 197 1.64 -3.95 -14.11
C TYR A 197 1.35 -5.45 -14.08
N GLY A 198 1.71 -6.13 -15.16
CA GLY A 198 1.37 -7.54 -15.40
C GLY A 198 2.44 -8.55 -14.99
N TYR A 199 3.33 -8.23 -14.04
CA TYR A 199 4.45 -9.11 -13.68
C TYR A 199 3.98 -10.49 -13.20
N LEU A 200 2.89 -10.53 -12.41
CA LEU A 200 2.35 -11.76 -11.81
C LEU A 200 1.13 -12.33 -12.54
N ASP A 201 0.79 -11.86 -13.75
CA ASP A 201 -0.41 -12.30 -14.48
C ASP A 201 -0.48 -13.83 -14.62
N GLU A 202 0.66 -14.48 -14.89
CA GLU A 202 0.76 -15.94 -15.07
C GLU A 202 0.63 -16.70 -13.75
N GLU A 203 1.18 -16.17 -12.64
CA GLU A 203 1.05 -16.77 -11.30
C GLU A 203 -0.39 -16.64 -10.77
N VAL A 204 -1.01 -15.48 -10.97
CA VAL A 204 -2.42 -15.23 -10.62
C VAL A 204 -3.36 -16.11 -11.46
N GLN A 205 -3.06 -16.34 -12.74
CA GLN A 205 -3.82 -17.28 -13.58
C GLN A 205 -3.66 -18.75 -13.12
N GLN A 206 -2.54 -19.11 -12.51
CA GLN A 206 -2.27 -20.45 -11.98
C GLN A 206 -2.73 -20.64 -10.51
N PHE A 207 -3.39 -19.64 -9.92
CA PHE A 207 -3.82 -19.67 -8.52
C PHE A 207 -4.77 -20.85 -8.20
N SER A 208 -4.42 -21.62 -7.17
CA SER A 208 -5.23 -22.72 -6.64
C SER A 208 -5.90 -22.36 -5.32
N MET A 209 -7.22 -22.22 -5.36
CA MET A 209 -8.06 -22.01 -4.17
C MET A 209 -7.99 -23.21 -3.20
N GLU A 210 -7.85 -24.42 -3.73
CA GLU A 210 -7.67 -25.64 -2.94
C GLU A 210 -6.37 -25.61 -2.13
N THR A 211 -5.25 -25.25 -2.78
CA THR A 211 -3.95 -25.10 -2.11
C THR A 211 -3.99 -24.02 -1.02
N ALA A 212 -4.64 -22.89 -1.29
CA ALA A 212 -4.82 -21.83 -0.29
C ALA A 212 -5.71 -22.26 0.89
N ASN A 213 -6.73 -23.08 0.65
CA ASN A 213 -7.61 -23.62 1.70
C ASN A 213 -6.92 -24.72 2.54
N ILE A 214 -6.04 -25.54 1.94
CA ILE A 214 -5.18 -26.47 2.69
C ILE A 214 -4.22 -25.68 3.60
N GLN A 215 -3.64 -24.59 3.11
CA GLN A 215 -2.78 -23.69 3.89
C GLN A 215 -3.55 -22.99 5.04
N LEU A 216 -4.81 -22.60 4.81
CA LEU A 216 -5.72 -22.13 5.88
C LEU A 216 -6.01 -23.25 6.91
N ALA A 217 -6.19 -24.50 6.47
CA ALA A 217 -6.45 -25.62 7.37
C ALA A 217 -5.28 -25.88 8.33
N HIS A 218 -4.04 -25.78 7.84
CA HIS A 218 -2.85 -25.81 8.70
C HIS A 218 -2.80 -24.67 9.75
N LEU A 219 -3.55 -23.57 9.59
CA LEU A 219 -3.64 -22.53 10.62
C LEU A 219 -4.67 -22.80 11.71
N TRP A 220 -5.55 -23.80 11.56
CA TRP A 220 -6.77 -23.97 12.36
C TRP A 220 -6.58 -23.80 13.87
N LYS A 221 -5.55 -24.42 14.43
CA LYS A 221 -5.27 -24.42 15.89
C LYS A 221 -4.87 -23.06 16.46
N TRP A 222 -4.52 -22.09 15.60
CA TRP A 222 -4.21 -20.70 15.98
C TRP A 222 -5.31 -19.70 15.57
N LEU A 223 -6.34 -20.14 14.83
CA LEU A 223 -7.53 -19.34 14.58
C LEU A 223 -8.39 -19.30 15.86
N SER A 224 -8.96 -18.14 16.19
CA SER A 224 -9.90 -18.02 17.31
C SER A 224 -11.20 -18.80 17.03
N ALA A 225 -11.95 -19.15 18.09
CA ALA A 225 -13.21 -19.90 17.94
C ALA A 225 -14.20 -19.23 16.96
N THR A 226 -14.33 -17.90 17.01
CA THR A 226 -15.17 -17.12 16.07
C THR A 226 -14.70 -17.27 14.62
N VAL A 227 -13.40 -17.23 14.37
CA VAL A 227 -12.84 -17.39 13.02
C VAL A 227 -12.96 -18.84 12.54
N GLN A 228 -12.78 -19.83 13.43
CA GLN A 228 -13.05 -21.25 13.14
C GLN A 228 -14.52 -21.48 12.75
N GLU A 229 -15.47 -20.85 13.43
CA GLU A 229 -16.87 -20.87 13.01
C GLU A 229 -17.07 -20.21 11.64
N ASP A 230 -16.45 -19.07 11.38
CA ASP A 230 -16.60 -18.35 10.10
C ASP A 230 -16.04 -19.15 8.92
N VAL A 231 -14.90 -19.83 9.12
CA VAL A 231 -14.33 -20.79 8.15
C VAL A 231 -15.29 -21.96 7.88
N LYS A 232 -16.02 -22.44 8.90
CA LYS A 232 -17.07 -23.47 8.75
C LYS A 232 -18.33 -22.94 8.05
N LYS A 233 -18.82 -21.75 8.42
CA LYS A 233 -19.97 -21.07 7.77
C LYS A 233 -19.72 -20.89 6.26
N LEU A 234 -18.50 -20.49 5.91
CA LEU A 234 -18.04 -20.32 4.53
C LEU A 234 -17.66 -21.64 3.82
N LYS A 235 -17.58 -22.77 4.53
CA LYS A 235 -17.22 -24.10 3.99
C LYS A 235 -15.90 -24.09 3.21
N LEU A 236 -14.87 -23.44 3.77
CA LEU A 236 -13.54 -23.33 3.12
C LEU A 236 -12.69 -24.59 3.29
N ILE A 237 -12.87 -25.31 4.40
CA ILE A 237 -12.17 -26.56 4.71
C ILE A 237 -13.19 -27.71 4.74
N SER A 238 -12.82 -28.88 4.24
CA SER A 238 -13.62 -30.12 4.38
C SER A 238 -13.35 -30.80 5.72
N GLU A 239 -14.36 -31.49 6.26
CA GLU A 239 -14.24 -32.21 7.54
C GLU A 239 -13.21 -33.35 7.46
N GLU A 240 -13.11 -34.03 6.31
CA GLU A 240 -12.09 -35.03 6.01
C GLU A 240 -10.64 -34.48 6.07
N LEU A 241 -10.43 -33.23 5.67
CA LEU A 241 -9.11 -32.60 5.76
C LEU A 241 -8.76 -32.27 7.21
N MET A 242 -9.73 -31.85 8.01
CA MET A 242 -9.53 -31.50 9.43
C MET A 242 -8.95 -32.65 10.26
N ASP A 243 -9.43 -33.88 10.04
CA ASP A 243 -8.99 -35.07 10.77
C ASP A 243 -7.61 -35.60 10.30
N THR A 244 -7.12 -35.15 9.13
CA THR A 244 -5.84 -35.60 8.53
C THR A 244 -4.67 -34.62 8.73
N LEU A 245 -4.88 -33.48 9.40
CA LEU A 245 -3.85 -32.46 9.69
C LEU A 245 -2.78 -32.95 10.70
N SER A 246 -1.76 -33.65 10.21
CA SER A 246 -0.58 -34.02 10.99
C SER A 246 0.15 -32.79 11.58
N PRO A 247 0.41 -32.73 12.90
CA PRO A 247 1.16 -31.63 13.52
C PRO A 247 2.63 -31.52 13.08
N LEU A 248 3.18 -32.52 12.39
CA LEU A 248 4.59 -32.53 11.98
C LEU A 248 4.90 -31.60 10.81
N VAL A 249 3.89 -31.15 10.04
CA VAL A 249 4.10 -30.17 8.95
C VAL A 249 4.60 -28.81 9.48
N TYR A 250 4.49 -28.55 10.79
CA TYR A 250 4.95 -27.30 11.42
C TYR A 250 6.47 -27.26 11.70
N SER A 251 7.23 -28.35 11.52
CA SER A 251 8.64 -28.40 11.94
C SER A 251 9.61 -27.61 11.05
N GLU A 252 9.24 -27.28 9.80
CA GLU A 252 10.13 -26.58 8.87
C GLU A 252 9.55 -25.24 8.38
N SER A 253 9.97 -24.16 9.04
CA SER A 253 9.94 -22.75 8.61
C SER A 253 8.59 -22.03 8.39
N PHE A 254 7.52 -22.72 7.99
CA PHE A 254 6.38 -22.11 7.29
C PHE A 254 5.61 -21.01 8.07
N PHE A 255 5.48 -21.14 9.39
CA PHE A 255 4.68 -20.22 10.23
C PHE A 255 5.39 -19.65 11.47
N HIS A 256 6.68 -19.95 11.72
CA HIS A 256 7.32 -19.59 12.99
C HIS A 256 7.54 -18.06 13.13
N PRO A 257 6.93 -17.38 14.13
CA PRO A 257 7.10 -15.93 14.29
C PRO A 257 8.49 -15.55 14.82
N GLU A 258 9.11 -16.46 15.59
CA GLU A 258 10.42 -16.30 16.24
C GLU A 258 11.63 -16.57 15.33
N HIS A 259 11.45 -16.79 14.02
CA HIS A 259 12.57 -17.05 13.11
C HIS A 259 13.13 -15.71 12.57
N PRO A 260 14.33 -15.26 12.98
CA PRO A 260 14.87 -13.98 12.53
C PRO A 260 15.20 -14.00 11.03
N LEU A 261 14.83 -12.93 10.32
CA LEU A 261 14.92 -12.84 8.85
C LEU A 261 16.34 -12.60 8.31
N HIS A 262 17.34 -12.48 9.19
CA HIS A 262 18.76 -12.43 8.85
C HIS A 262 19.56 -13.31 9.81
N PRO A 263 20.67 -13.93 9.35
CA PRO A 263 21.69 -14.38 10.29
C PRO A 263 22.19 -13.16 11.06
N VAL A 264 22.08 -13.19 12.39
CA VAL A 264 22.77 -12.21 13.23
C VAL A 264 24.26 -12.40 12.97
N SER A 265 24.90 -11.39 12.37
CA SER A 265 26.36 -11.36 12.21
C SER A 265 27.00 -11.19 13.57
N SER A 266 27.16 -12.30 14.29
CA SER A 266 27.88 -12.41 15.55
C SER A 266 29.39 -12.30 15.31
N GLN A 267 29.83 -11.16 14.76
CA GLN A 267 31.15 -10.64 15.02
C GLN A 267 31.22 -10.27 16.51
N ALA A 268 31.49 -11.28 17.33
CA ALA A 268 31.86 -11.09 18.72
C ALA A 268 33.16 -10.29 18.75
N HIS A 269 33.08 -9.04 19.21
CA HIS A 269 34.28 -8.31 19.60
C HIS A 269 34.96 -9.06 20.75
N VAL A 270 36.20 -9.45 20.51
CA VAL A 270 37.19 -9.82 21.53
C VAL A 270 38.45 -9.02 21.19
N ASP A 271 39.12 -8.50 22.22
CA ASP A 271 40.37 -7.73 22.18
C ASP A 271 40.35 -6.35 21.49
N GLU A 272 39.93 -5.32 22.23
CA GLU A 272 40.57 -3.99 22.17
C GLU A 272 41.46 -3.79 23.42
N PRO A 273 42.78 -3.51 23.26
CA PRO A 273 43.59 -2.94 24.33
C PRO A 273 43.39 -1.41 24.39
N PRO A 274 43.47 -0.77 25.56
CA PRO A 274 43.08 0.63 25.72
C PRO A 274 44.20 1.62 25.34
N GLN A 275 43.94 2.58 24.44
CA GLN A 275 44.78 3.78 24.39
C GLN A 275 44.10 5.11 23.96
N GLU A 276 44.17 6.06 24.89
CA GLU A 276 44.31 7.52 24.77
C GLU A 276 43.46 8.34 23.76
N LYS A 277 42.55 9.13 24.38
CA LYS A 277 42.25 10.55 24.10
C LYS A 277 42.90 11.18 22.85
N HIS A 278 42.07 11.58 21.87
CA HIS A 278 42.26 12.90 21.25
C HIS A 278 40.94 13.55 20.84
N SER A 279 40.73 14.78 21.31
CA SER A 279 39.56 15.60 20.95
C SER A 279 39.72 16.23 19.56
N LYS A 280 38.66 16.20 18.75
CA LYS A 280 38.52 17.07 17.56
C LYS A 280 37.05 17.37 17.24
N LEU A 281 36.58 18.53 17.71
CA LEU A 281 35.31 19.13 17.33
C LEU A 281 35.34 19.53 15.85
N LEU A 282 34.69 18.76 14.97
CA LEU A 282 34.47 19.15 13.58
C LEU A 282 33.27 20.11 13.47
N LYS A 283 33.56 21.40 13.59
CA LYS A 283 32.61 22.48 13.27
C LYS A 283 32.21 22.38 11.80
N ARG A 284 30.91 22.20 11.49
CA ARG A 284 30.40 22.50 10.14
C ARG A 284 30.42 24.02 9.93
N SER A 285 31.12 24.46 8.90
CA SER A 285 31.28 25.87 8.55
C SER A 285 30.03 26.41 7.83
N LEU A 286 29.46 27.49 8.36
CA LEU A 286 28.48 28.31 7.64
C LEU A 286 29.21 29.37 6.80
N SER A 287 29.20 29.19 5.48
CA SER A 287 29.68 30.18 4.50
C SER A 287 29.08 29.83 3.12
N ALA A 288 28.66 30.76 2.27
CA ALA A 288 28.74 32.22 2.37
C ALA A 288 27.39 32.90 2.03
N SER A 289 27.24 34.14 2.46
CA SER A 289 26.10 35.02 2.15
C SER A 289 26.31 35.82 0.87
N SER A 290 25.26 36.54 0.48
CA SER A 290 25.29 37.81 -0.27
C SER A 290 25.96 37.84 -1.65
N PHE A 291 25.12 37.86 -2.69
CA PHE A 291 25.31 38.76 -3.84
C PHE A 291 23.98 39.44 -4.20
N PHE A 292 24.08 40.67 -4.71
CA PHE A 292 23.01 41.61 -5.07
C PHE A 292 22.19 42.26 -3.92
N SER A 293 21.66 43.44 -4.23
CA SER A 293 21.42 44.52 -3.26
C SER A 293 20.12 45.29 -3.51
N LYS A 294 19.64 45.93 -2.43
CA LYS A 294 18.61 46.98 -2.30
C LYS A 294 18.28 47.80 -3.58
N GLY A 295 16.99 48.16 -3.71
CA GLY A 295 16.55 49.27 -4.57
C GLY A 295 15.06 49.65 -4.45
N ASN A 296 14.68 50.36 -3.37
CA ASN A 296 13.46 51.19 -3.15
C ASN A 296 12.08 50.47 -3.34
N GLN A 297 10.91 50.85 -2.79
CA GLN A 297 10.22 52.14 -2.53
C GLN A 297 9.96 52.95 -3.84
N SER A 298 8.76 53.35 -4.23
CA SER A 298 7.39 53.29 -3.65
C SER A 298 6.35 53.44 -4.83
N GLU A 299 5.05 53.80 -4.75
CA GLU A 299 4.18 54.34 -3.68
C GLU A 299 2.67 54.14 -3.96
N LEU A 300 1.84 54.32 -2.92
CA LEU A 300 0.43 54.77 -2.81
C LEU A 300 -0.71 54.55 -3.86
N LEU A 301 -1.90 54.25 -3.28
CA LEU A 301 -3.28 54.76 -3.54
C LEU A 301 -4.27 54.09 -4.53
N SER A 302 -5.37 53.60 -3.92
CA SER A 302 -6.80 53.76 -4.30
C SER A 302 -7.36 52.92 -5.48
N THR A 303 -8.67 52.62 -5.59
CA THR A 303 -9.86 53.05 -4.81
C THR A 303 -10.91 51.89 -4.71
N GLN A 304 -12.05 52.13 -4.04
CA GLN A 304 -13.40 51.51 -4.13
C GLN A 304 -13.60 50.23 -5.00
N GLY A 305 -14.35 49.20 -4.60
CA GLY A 305 -15.27 49.03 -3.46
C GLY A 305 -16.74 48.91 -3.89
N MET A 306 -17.35 47.72 -3.76
CA MET A 306 -18.79 47.49 -4.02
C MET A 306 -19.37 46.38 -3.12
N LYS A 307 -20.68 46.40 -2.89
CA LYS A 307 -21.47 45.43 -2.10
C LYS A 307 -22.03 44.31 -3.01
N ILE A 308 -22.98 43.50 -2.47
CA ILE A 308 -23.87 42.50 -3.11
C ILE A 308 -23.25 41.09 -3.05
N GLU A 309 -23.89 40.05 -2.49
CA GLU A 309 -25.10 40.00 -1.65
C GLU A 309 -25.07 38.79 -0.68
N ARG A 310 -26.13 38.58 0.10
CA ARG A 310 -26.41 37.29 0.75
C ARG A 310 -27.37 36.50 -0.13
N ASP A 311 -27.25 35.18 -0.12
CA ASP A 311 -28.46 34.34 -0.03
C ASP A 311 -28.17 33.07 0.79
N GLU A 312 -29.24 32.44 1.30
CA GLU A 312 -29.19 31.26 2.16
C GLU A 312 -29.87 30.05 1.49
N SER A 313 -29.88 28.92 2.20
CA SER A 313 -30.62 27.68 1.88
C SER A 313 -30.07 26.82 0.71
N ILE A 314 -30.47 25.55 0.58
CA ILE A 314 -30.37 24.37 1.47
C ILE A 314 -30.82 23.15 0.65
N ASP A 315 -30.43 21.95 1.09
CA ASP A 315 -31.00 20.64 0.74
C ASP A 315 -30.70 19.96 -0.62
N LYS A 316 -30.07 18.78 -0.45
CA LYS A 316 -30.50 17.47 -0.98
C LYS A 316 -30.81 17.33 -2.48
N ASN A 317 -30.02 16.48 -3.13
CA ASN A 317 -30.50 15.10 -3.30
C ASN A 317 -29.35 14.09 -3.36
N LEU A 318 -29.48 13.02 -2.57
CA LEU A 318 -28.58 11.87 -2.56
C LEU A 318 -29.35 10.69 -3.15
N ASN A 319 -28.95 10.15 -4.30
CA ASN A 319 -29.43 8.85 -4.78
C ASN A 319 -28.65 8.31 -5.99
N LEU A 320 -28.79 6.99 -6.20
CA LEU A 320 -28.17 6.12 -7.22
C LEU A 320 -26.78 5.58 -6.88
N PHE A 321 -26.74 4.31 -6.45
CA PHE A 321 -26.28 3.22 -7.32
C PHE A 321 -26.84 1.86 -6.84
N THR A 322 -27.60 1.22 -7.72
CA THR A 322 -27.83 -0.23 -7.78
C THR A 322 -26.72 -0.89 -8.59
#